data_AF-A0AAD4WFG1-F1
#
_entry.id   AF-A0AAD4WFG1-F1
#
_cell.length_a   1.000
_cell.length_b   1.000
_cell.length_c   1.000
_cell.angle_alpha   90.00
_cell.angle_beta   90.00
_cell.angle_gamma   90.00
#
_symmetry.space_group_name_H-M   'P 1'
#
loop_
_entity.id
_entity.type
_entity.pdbx_description
1 polymer ?
#
loop_
_entity_poly.entity_id
_entity_poly.type
_entity_poly.pdbx_seq_one_letter_code
_entity_poly.pdbx_strand_id
1 'polypeptide(L)'
;MLYTLICFVSWLIVHGATIRDSSVDFDESSPDEFDSANPYEDPVSMLDMREHTVREKWIDIEKAKIIREKLYWCYCIEGVNHLQKYCHLVHSRHR
;
A
#
# COMPACT_ATOMS: atom_id res chain seq x y z
N MET A 1 -2.99 46.35 -21.14
CA MET A 1 -1.70 45.63 -21.25
C MET A 1 -1.33 44.91 -19.96
N LEU A 2 -1.40 45.55 -18.79
CA LEU A 2 -1.07 44.91 -17.50
C LEU A 2 -2.15 43.90 -17.03
N TYR A 3 -3.44 44.24 -17.17
CA TYR A 3 -4.55 43.35 -16.78
C TYR A 3 -4.59 42.04 -17.58
N THR A 4 -4.25 42.08 -18.87
CA THR A 4 -4.18 40.88 -19.72
C THR A 4 -3.03 39.96 -19.33
N LEU A 5 -1.89 40.50 -18.90
CA LEU A 5 -0.76 39.74 -18.37
C LEU A 5 -1.09 39.13 -17.00
N ILE A 6 -1.75 39.87 -16.12
CA ILE A 6 -2.19 39.38 -14.80
C ILE A 6 -3.20 38.23 -14.96
N CYS A 7 -4.17 38.37 -15.86
CA CYS A 7 -5.11 37.28 -16.16
C CYS A 7 -4.41 36.05 -16.75
N PHE A 8 -3.38 36.22 -17.59
CA PHE A 8 -2.63 35.10 -18.19
C PHE A 8 -1.77 34.37 -17.16
N VAL A 9 -1.09 35.10 -16.27
CA VAL A 9 -0.31 34.53 -15.17
C VAL A 9 -1.22 33.86 -14.15
N SER A 10 -2.36 34.47 -13.82
CA SER A 10 -3.36 33.87 -12.93
C SER A 10 -4.02 32.64 -13.54
N TRP A 11 -4.24 32.62 -14.87
CA TRP A 11 -4.74 31.46 -15.59
C TRP A 11 -3.73 30.31 -15.60
N LEU A 12 -2.44 30.60 -15.78
CA LEU A 12 -1.34 29.63 -15.69
C LEU A 12 -1.15 29.06 -14.27
N ILE A 13 -1.36 29.86 -13.23
CA ILE A 13 -1.29 29.40 -11.82
C ILE A 13 -2.48 28.50 -11.48
N VAL A 14 -3.69 28.83 -11.97
CA VAL A 14 -4.91 28.03 -11.73
C VAL A 14 -4.98 26.78 -12.63
N HIS A 15 -4.35 26.80 -13.81
CA HIS A 15 -4.19 25.64 -14.70
C HIS A 15 -2.80 24.99 -14.59
N GLY A 16 -2.06 25.28 -13.52
CA GLY A 16 -0.78 24.65 -13.21
C GLY A 16 -0.98 23.15 -13.04
N ALA A 17 -0.45 22.40 -14.01
CA ALA A 17 -0.33 20.95 -14.11
C ALA A 17 -0.66 20.20 -12.81
N THR A 18 -1.81 19.54 -12.79
CA THR A 18 -2.09 18.47 -11.84
C THR A 18 -1.01 17.40 -12.00
N ILE A 19 -0.29 17.08 -10.92
CA ILE A 19 0.46 15.83 -10.85
C ILE A 19 -0.59 14.74 -10.93
N ARG A 20 -0.75 14.17 -12.11
CA ARG A 20 -1.63 13.04 -12.35
C ARG A 20 -0.98 11.85 -11.67
N ASP A 21 -1.39 11.54 -10.45
CA ASP A 21 -1.14 10.24 -9.85
C ASP A 21 -1.66 9.21 -10.83
N SER A 22 -0.76 8.52 -11.52
CA SER A 22 -1.12 7.36 -12.31
C SER A 22 -1.41 6.25 -11.31
N SER A 23 -2.67 6.13 -10.90
CA SER A 23 -3.13 4.93 -10.20
C SER A 23 -2.88 3.76 -11.15
N VAL A 24 -1.93 2.91 -10.79
CA VAL A 24 -1.77 1.61 -11.43
C VAL A 24 -2.85 0.75 -10.81
N ASP A 25 -3.89 0.47 -11.58
CA ASP A 25 -4.95 -0.44 -11.16
C ASP A 25 -4.39 -1.86 -11.30
N PHE A 26 -4.28 -2.56 -10.17
CA PHE A 26 -3.92 -3.96 -10.13
C PHE A 26 -5.23 -4.76 -10.10
N ASP A 27 -5.59 -5.39 -11.22
CA ASP A 27 -6.73 -6.30 -11.29
C ASP A 27 -6.36 -7.61 -10.60
N GLU A 28 -6.72 -7.73 -9.32
CA GLU A 28 -6.26 -8.79 -8.44
C GLU A 28 -7.46 -9.48 -7.76
N SER A 29 -8.03 -10.48 -8.43
CA SER A 29 -9.14 -11.28 -7.92
C SER A 29 -8.64 -12.60 -7.34
N SER A 30 -9.29 -13.07 -6.27
CA SER A 30 -9.09 -14.43 -5.77
C SER A 30 -9.41 -15.46 -6.86
N PRO A 31 -8.61 -16.52 -7.03
CA PRO A 31 -8.91 -17.60 -7.98
C PRO A 31 -10.16 -18.38 -7.53
N ASP A 32 -11.13 -18.53 -8.44
CA ASP A 32 -12.48 -19.04 -8.12
C ASP A 32 -12.61 -20.58 -8.14
N GLU A 33 -11.64 -21.33 -8.68
CA GLU A 33 -11.82 -22.76 -9.05
C GLU A 33 -10.79 -23.76 -8.46
N PHE A 34 -10.04 -23.40 -7.41
CA PHE A 34 -9.06 -24.34 -6.85
C PHE A 34 -9.66 -25.36 -5.87
N ASP A 35 -9.61 -26.66 -6.24
CA ASP A 35 -9.92 -27.75 -5.32
C ASP A 35 -8.72 -28.12 -4.44
N SER A 36 -8.85 -27.86 -3.14
CA SER A 36 -7.84 -28.24 -2.13
C SER A 36 -7.72 -29.76 -1.91
N ALA A 37 -8.76 -30.54 -2.24
CA ALA A 37 -8.78 -31.98 -2.00
C ALA A 37 -7.99 -32.77 -3.05
N ASN A 38 -8.04 -32.36 -4.32
CA ASN A 38 -7.15 -32.87 -5.35
C ASN A 38 -6.39 -31.76 -6.09
N PRO A 39 -5.28 -31.28 -5.52
CA PRO A 39 -4.53 -30.17 -6.09
C PRO A 39 -3.98 -30.43 -7.50
N TYR A 40 -3.69 -31.67 -7.89
CA TYR A 40 -2.95 -31.95 -9.12
C TYR A 40 -3.83 -32.23 -10.35
N GLU A 41 -5.15 -32.11 -10.25
CA GLU A 41 -6.04 -32.36 -11.41
C GLU A 41 -5.89 -31.31 -12.51
N ASP A 42 -5.70 -30.05 -12.13
CA ASP A 42 -5.51 -28.96 -13.08
C ASP A 42 -4.21 -28.18 -12.78
N PRO A 43 -3.21 -28.22 -13.69
CA PRO A 43 -1.97 -27.50 -13.50
C PRO A 43 -2.12 -25.98 -13.60
N VAL A 44 -3.19 -25.44 -14.19
CA VAL A 44 -3.39 -23.99 -14.34
C VAL A 44 -3.86 -23.38 -13.02
N SER A 45 -4.95 -23.89 -12.45
CA SER A 45 -5.45 -23.44 -11.14
C SER A 45 -4.42 -23.59 -10.01
N MET A 46 -3.56 -24.61 -10.09
CA MET A 46 -2.42 -24.78 -9.19
C MET A 46 -1.42 -23.62 -9.19
N LEU A 47 -1.14 -23.06 -10.37
CA LEU A 47 -0.21 -21.95 -10.52
C LEU A 47 -0.86 -20.65 -10.05
N ASP A 48 -2.10 -20.40 -10.45
CA ASP A 48 -2.87 -19.22 -10.05
C ASP A 48 -2.99 -19.10 -8.53
N MET A 49 -3.22 -20.23 -7.85
CA MET A 49 -3.22 -20.28 -6.38
C MET A 49 -1.89 -19.96 -5.74
N ARG A 50 -0.79 -20.40 -6.35
CA ARG A 50 0.56 -20.13 -5.82
C ARG A 50 0.89 -18.65 -5.95
N GLU A 51 0.54 -18.05 -7.08
CA GLU A 51 0.69 -16.61 -7.32
C GLU A 51 -0.13 -15.82 -6.29
N HIS A 52 -1.41 -16.18 -6.11
CA HIS A 52 -2.26 -15.58 -5.08
C HIS A 52 -1.69 -15.74 -3.67
N THR A 53 -1.27 -16.96 -3.29
CA THR A 53 -0.69 -17.23 -1.97
C THR A 53 0.58 -16.44 -1.72
N VAL A 54 1.43 -16.30 -2.74
CA VAL A 54 2.65 -15.50 -2.63
C VAL A 54 2.30 -14.03 -2.42
N ARG A 55 1.32 -13.49 -3.15
CA ARG A 55 0.83 -12.11 -2.97
C ARG A 55 0.31 -11.84 -1.57
N GLU A 56 -0.50 -12.71 -1.00
CA GLU A 56 -0.97 -12.56 0.39
C GLU A 56 0.20 -12.48 1.38
N LYS A 57 1.23 -13.32 1.19
CA LYS A 57 2.45 -13.24 2.00
C LYS A 57 3.19 -11.92 1.81
N TRP A 58 3.24 -11.39 0.58
CA TRP A 58 3.81 -10.06 0.32
C TRP A 58 3.02 -8.95 1.01
N ILE A 59 1.68 -9.02 0.99
CA ILE A 59 0.81 -8.08 1.69
C ILE A 59 1.13 -8.06 3.19
N ASP A 60 1.29 -9.22 3.81
CA ASP A 60 1.64 -9.31 5.24
C ASP A 60 3.05 -8.77 5.54
N ILE A 61 4.02 -9.04 4.65
CA ILE A 61 5.36 -8.46 4.74
C ILE A 61 5.29 -6.94 4.66
N GLU A 62 4.49 -6.38 3.76
CA GLU A 62 4.37 -4.94 3.55
C GLU A 62 3.65 -4.27 4.73
N LYS A 63 2.57 -4.87 5.25
CA LYS A 63 1.94 -4.46 6.51
C LYS A 63 2.95 -4.40 7.65
N ALA A 64 3.82 -5.41 7.77
CA ALA A 64 4.87 -5.44 8.79
C ALA A 64 5.96 -4.38 8.57
N LYS A 65 6.25 -3.96 7.33
CA LYS A 65 7.15 -2.83 7.04
C LYS A 65 6.53 -1.50 7.45
N ILE A 66 5.26 -1.27 7.14
CA ILE A 66 4.52 -0.06 7.55
C ILE A 66 4.55 0.10 9.08
N ILE A 67 4.33 -0.98 9.83
CA ILE A 67 4.40 -0.93 11.31
C ILE A 67 5.82 -0.60 11.78
N ARG A 68 6.86 -1.18 11.16
CA ARG A 68 8.26 -0.86 11.50
C ARG A 68 8.62 0.60 11.27
N GLU A 69 8.16 1.18 10.17
CA GLU A 69 8.37 2.60 9.87
C GLU A 69 7.68 3.50 10.89
N LYS A 70 6.43 3.19 11.25
CA LYS A 70 5.70 3.91 12.30
C LYS A 70 6.39 3.83 13.66
N LEU A 71 6.94 2.66 14.00
CA LEU A 71 7.70 2.47 15.25
C LEU A 71 8.99 3.28 15.25
N TYR A 72 9.72 3.32 14.13
CA TYR A 72 10.91 4.16 14.00
C TYR A 72 10.57 5.65 14.21
N TRP A 73 9.53 6.14 13.55
CA TRP A 73 9.07 7.52 13.70
C TRP A 73 8.64 7.86 15.13
N CYS A 74 7.92 6.95 15.78
CA CYS A 74 7.55 7.07 17.18
C CYS A 74 8.79 7.23 18.09
N TYR A 75 9.81 6.40 17.89
CA TYR A 75 11.07 6.49 18.63
C TYR A 75 11.74 7.86 18.43
N CYS A 76 11.76 8.36 17.19
CA CYS A 76 12.33 9.67 16.86
C CYS A 76 11.59 10.85 17.50
N ILE A 77 10.25 10.80 17.58
CA ILE A 77 9.44 11.90 18.12
C ILE A 77 9.44 11.92 19.65
N GLU A 78 9.26 10.76 20.29
CA GLU A 78 8.96 10.71 21.73
C GLU A 78 10.18 10.42 22.61
N GLY A 79 11.25 9.87 22.05
CA GLY A 79 12.43 9.47 22.82
C GLY A 79 12.10 8.42 23.88
N VAL A 80 12.26 8.75 25.16
CA VAL A 80 12.20 7.79 26.28
C VAL A 80 10.79 7.21 26.52
N ASN A 81 9.71 7.90 26.10
CA ASN A 81 8.32 7.49 26.39
C ASN A 81 7.69 6.55 25.33
N HIS A 82 8.43 6.17 24.28
CA HIS A 82 7.86 5.41 23.15
C HIS A 82 7.23 4.06 23.57
N LEU A 83 7.76 3.42 24.63
CA LEU A 83 7.29 2.12 25.13
C LEU A 83 5.88 2.18 25.71
N GLN A 84 5.53 3.23 26.44
CA GLN A 84 4.26 3.30 27.18
C GLN A 84 3.08 3.60 26.26
N LYS A 85 3.30 4.45 25.25
CA LYS A 85 2.23 4.85 24.31
C LYS A 85 2.01 3.83 23.19
N TYR A 86 3.04 3.12 22.74
CA TYR A 86 2.98 2.33 21.51
C TYR A 86 3.15 0.81 21.67
N CYS A 87 3.17 0.32 22.91
CA CYS A 87 3.13 -1.12 23.22
C CYS A 87 1.99 -1.85 22.48
N HIS A 88 0.84 -1.20 22.30
CA HIS A 88 -0.30 -1.77 21.60
C HIS A 88 -0.05 -2.02 20.10
N LEU A 89 0.74 -1.17 19.41
CA LEU A 89 1.07 -1.36 17.99
C LEU A 89 1.98 -2.57 17.76
N VAL A 90 2.89 -2.84 18.70
CA VAL A 90 3.80 -4.01 18.63
C VAL A 90 3.02 -5.31 18.79
N HIS A 91 1.98 -5.30 19.64
CA HIS A 91 1.14 -6.48 19.89
C HIS A 91 0.30 -6.87 18.65
N SER A 92 -0.10 -5.90 17.83
CA SER A 92 -0.89 -6.14 16.60
C SER A 92 -0.15 -6.93 15.51
N ARG A 93 1.18 -7.13 15.63
CA ARG A 93 2.01 -7.82 14.63
C ARG A 93 1.95 -9.36 14.69
N HIS A 94 1.42 -9.94 15.78
CA HIS A 94 1.52 -11.38 16.07
C HIS A 94 0.20 -12.17 15.95
N ARG A 95 -0.82 -11.63 15.29
CA ARG A 95 -2.08 -12.36 15.01
C ARG A 95 -2.29 -12.49 13.51
#